data_AF-A0A2Z4ND51-F1
#
_entry.id   AF-A0A2Z4ND51-F1
#
_cell.length_a   1.000
_cell.length_b   1.000
_cell.length_c   1.000
_cell.angle_alpha   90.00
_cell.angle_beta   90.00
_cell.angle_gamma   90.00
#
_symmetry.space_group_name_H-M   'P 1'
#
loop_
_entity.id
_entity.type
_entity.pdbx_description
1 polymer ?
#
loop_
_entity_poly.entity_id
_entity_poly.type
_entity_poly.pdbx_seq_one_letter_code
_entity_poly.pdbx_strand_id
1 'polypeptide(L)'
;MKNSIKKKILLTLASISTLVVPLTVISCAKYPTIEVKKENLKYDEQEKIFKIPESASWFHDFVRLNPNPIHPEDPAYDIYVYKKGENGEKLRDENGEFIILKDEKTGFEKVNNTHKPAKFLPTYDKYFNLGNLSANYDFRIGAWTGEEFAKHYPYAASKSFYKQHLNKKNILFFTIYYVTKDGELANGFEEFAKQSDQFFNKTFTTLEKAWWPVLPGMFEGGQNWKNQIDPIVVTFERE
;
A
#
# COMPACT_ATOMS: atom_id res chain seq x y z
N MET A 1 -10.26 -31.39 67.21
CA MET A 1 -9.76 -32.25 66.11
C MET A 1 -10.79 -32.28 64.98
N LYS A 2 -10.48 -31.63 63.85
CA LYS A 2 -11.11 -31.86 62.55
C LYS A 2 -10.10 -31.47 61.46
N ASN A 3 -10.05 -32.29 60.42
CA ASN A 3 -8.88 -32.54 59.57
C ASN A 3 -8.44 -31.37 58.70
N SER A 4 -7.12 -31.23 58.59
CA SER A 4 -6.43 -30.47 57.55
C SER A 4 -6.48 -31.22 56.21
N ILE A 5 -6.73 -30.52 55.11
CA ILE A 5 -6.26 -30.95 53.78
C ILE A 5 -5.55 -29.74 53.15
N LYS A 6 -4.22 -29.72 53.31
CA LYS A 6 -3.32 -28.86 52.54
C LYS A 6 -3.23 -29.45 51.13
N LYS A 7 -3.81 -28.79 50.13
CA LYS A 7 -3.52 -29.12 48.73
C LYS A 7 -2.17 -28.52 48.36
N LYS A 8 -1.16 -29.39 48.28
CA LYS A 8 0.07 -29.15 47.51
C LYS A 8 -0.34 -29.09 46.04
N ILE A 9 -0.13 -27.97 45.37
CA ILE A 9 -0.13 -27.92 43.91
C ILE A 9 1.33 -27.80 43.48
N LEU A 10 1.71 -28.81 42.71
CA LEU A 10 3.02 -29.11 42.18
C LEU A 10 3.41 -28.04 41.16
N LEU A 11 4.58 -27.42 41.38
CA LEU A 11 5.31 -26.69 40.34
C LEU A 11 5.78 -27.69 39.30
N THR A 12 5.23 -27.63 38.09
CA THR A 12 5.87 -28.21 36.90
C THR A 12 6.31 -27.09 35.97
N LEU A 13 7.64 -26.94 35.91
CA LEU A 13 8.36 -26.19 34.90
C LEU A 13 8.17 -26.83 33.50
N ALA A 14 8.26 -25.95 32.50
CA ALA A 14 8.62 -26.20 31.10
C ALA A 14 7.56 -26.82 30.16
N SER A 15 6.94 -25.96 29.35
CA SER A 15 7.31 -25.83 27.93
C SER A 15 6.62 -24.60 27.36
N ILE A 16 7.39 -23.56 27.03
CA ILE A 16 6.91 -22.43 26.23
C ILE A 16 6.80 -22.96 24.81
N SER A 17 5.66 -23.52 24.45
CA SER A 17 5.26 -23.63 23.06
C SER A 17 4.66 -22.29 22.66
N THR A 18 5.46 -21.46 21.99
CA THR A 18 4.93 -20.34 21.20
C THR A 18 4.05 -20.92 20.11
N LEU A 19 2.76 -21.06 20.40
CA LEU A 19 1.74 -21.13 19.36
C LEU A 19 1.72 -19.76 18.70
N VAL A 20 2.45 -19.65 17.59
CA VAL A 20 2.18 -18.66 16.54
C VAL A 20 0.79 -19.01 16.04
N VAL A 21 -0.23 -18.43 16.64
CA VAL A 21 -1.57 -18.44 16.08
C VAL A 21 -1.52 -17.48 14.90
N PRO A 22 -1.68 -17.95 13.65
CA PRO A 22 -1.94 -17.02 12.57
C PRO A 22 -3.29 -16.38 12.92
N LEU A 23 -3.31 -15.07 13.15
CA LEU A 23 -4.54 -14.30 13.17
C LEU A 23 -5.11 -14.27 11.74
N THR A 24 -5.61 -15.41 11.26
CA THR A 24 -6.50 -15.44 10.10
C THR A 24 -7.88 -15.09 10.60
N VAL A 25 -8.13 -13.79 10.72
CA VAL A 25 -9.50 -13.29 10.75
C VAL A 25 -10.09 -13.66 9.39
N ILE A 26 -11.00 -14.63 9.36
CA ILE A 26 -11.76 -14.99 8.17
C ILE A 26 -12.70 -13.82 7.88
N SER A 27 -12.19 -12.88 7.07
CA SER A 27 -12.98 -11.97 6.26
C SER A 27 -12.90 -12.53 4.83
N CYS A 28 -14.04 -12.84 4.21
CA CYS A 28 -14.10 -13.25 2.81
C CYS A 28 -13.63 -12.14 1.82
N ALA A 29 -13.16 -10.99 2.30
CA ALA A 29 -12.49 -10.00 1.47
C ALA A 29 -11.01 -10.38 1.29
N LYS A 30 -10.63 -10.72 0.05
CA LYS A 30 -9.21 -10.80 -0.34
C LYS A 30 -8.65 -9.38 -0.39
N TYR A 31 -8.08 -8.91 0.72
CA TYR A 31 -7.36 -7.64 0.76
C TYR A 31 -6.10 -7.70 -0.11
N PRO A 32 -5.67 -6.58 -0.71
CA PRO A 32 -4.37 -6.48 -1.38
C PRO A 32 -3.26 -6.99 -0.47
N THR A 33 -2.20 -7.54 -1.02
CA THR A 33 -1.04 -7.97 -0.24
C THR A 33 0.25 -7.43 -0.84
N ILE A 34 1.24 -7.17 0.03
CA ILE A 34 2.60 -6.82 -0.35
C ILE A 34 3.53 -7.74 0.42
N GLU A 35 4.39 -8.45 -0.31
CA GLU A 35 5.40 -9.34 0.26
C GLU A 35 6.75 -9.05 -0.39
N VAL A 36 7.83 -9.15 0.36
CA VAL A 36 9.17 -8.90 -0.21
C VAL A 36 9.67 -10.13 -0.98
N LYS A 37 10.16 -9.93 -2.20
CA LYS A 37 10.77 -10.95 -3.07
C LYS A 37 12.17 -11.33 -2.57
N LYS A 38 12.26 -12.42 -1.78
CA LYS A 38 13.50 -12.85 -1.12
C LYS A 38 14.66 -13.09 -2.09
N GLU A 39 14.38 -13.50 -3.32
CA GLU A 39 15.34 -13.75 -4.38
C GLU A 39 16.15 -12.51 -4.79
N ASN A 40 15.64 -11.30 -4.53
CA ASN A 40 16.31 -10.04 -4.86
C ASN A 40 16.85 -9.30 -3.62
N LEU A 41 16.92 -9.99 -2.48
CA LEU A 41 17.41 -9.45 -1.21
C LEU A 41 18.80 -9.99 -0.86
N LYS A 42 19.58 -9.21 -0.12
CA LYS A 42 20.81 -9.66 0.48
C LYS A 42 20.54 -10.12 1.91
N TYR A 43 21.01 -11.32 2.25
CA TYR A 43 20.93 -11.83 3.61
C TYR A 43 22.05 -11.25 4.48
N ASP A 44 21.69 -10.69 5.63
CA ASP A 44 22.62 -10.23 6.66
C ASP A 44 22.79 -11.33 7.71
N GLU A 45 23.98 -11.95 7.74
CA GLU A 45 24.30 -13.02 8.67
C GLU A 45 24.32 -12.58 10.14
N GLN A 46 24.68 -11.33 10.41
CA GLN A 46 24.80 -10.80 11.77
C GLN A 46 23.41 -10.56 12.38
N GLU A 47 22.52 -9.95 11.59
CA GLU A 47 21.16 -9.62 12.02
C GLU A 47 20.16 -10.75 11.73
N LYS A 48 20.54 -11.75 10.93
CA LYS A 48 19.70 -12.87 10.46
C LYS A 48 18.42 -12.40 9.76
N ILE A 49 18.54 -11.38 8.93
CA ILE A 49 17.42 -10.78 8.19
C ILE A 49 17.80 -10.57 6.72
N PHE A 50 16.78 -10.54 5.86
CA PHE A 50 16.95 -10.12 4.48
C PHE A 50 16.79 -8.61 4.34
N LYS A 51 17.67 -7.99 3.55
CA LYS A 51 17.73 -6.56 3.28
C LYS A 51 17.59 -6.28 1.80
N ILE A 52 16.84 -5.25 1.44
CA ILE A 52 16.89 -4.69 0.09
C ILE A 52 18.29 -4.06 -0.11
N PRO A 53 19.05 -4.43 -1.17
CA PRO A 53 20.40 -3.93 -1.43
C PRO A 53 20.41 -2.49 -1.97
N GLU A 54 19.61 -1.61 -1.35
CA GLU A 54 19.46 -0.20 -1.68
C GLU A 54 19.49 0.66 -0.41
N SER A 55 19.31 1.98 -0.60
CA SER A 55 19.13 2.95 0.47
C SER A 55 17.66 3.14 0.80
N ALA A 56 17.32 3.20 2.08
CA ALA A 56 15.98 3.49 2.56
C ALA A 56 15.51 4.88 2.10
N SER A 57 16.36 5.91 2.23
CA SER A 57 16.05 7.28 1.80
C SER A 57 15.80 7.36 0.29
N TRP A 58 16.64 6.71 -0.53
CA TRP A 58 16.39 6.63 -1.97
C TRP A 58 15.04 5.98 -2.28
N PHE A 59 14.72 4.87 -1.62
CA PHE A 59 13.48 4.14 -1.88
C PHE A 59 12.26 4.94 -1.40
N HIS A 60 12.37 5.60 -0.25
CA HIS A 60 11.36 6.50 0.27
C HIS A 60 11.02 7.61 -0.74
N ASP A 61 12.05 8.26 -1.29
CA ASP A 61 11.88 9.30 -2.31
C ASP A 61 11.30 8.75 -3.62
N PHE A 62 11.71 7.55 -4.03
CA PHE A 62 11.11 6.86 -5.17
C PHE A 62 9.60 6.66 -4.99
N VAL A 63 9.18 6.16 -3.82
CA VAL A 63 7.76 5.92 -3.51
C VAL A 63 7.00 7.25 -3.45
N ARG A 64 7.59 8.31 -2.88
CA ARG A 64 7.04 9.67 -2.89
C ARG A 64 6.76 10.19 -4.29
N LEU A 65 7.58 9.83 -5.26
CA LEU A 65 7.41 10.24 -6.66
C LEU A 65 6.51 9.30 -7.47
N ASN A 66 6.39 8.05 -7.05
CA ASN A 66 5.71 6.99 -7.80
C ASN A 66 4.80 6.18 -6.87
N PRO A 67 3.75 6.79 -6.29
CA PRO A 67 2.91 6.09 -5.33
C PRO A 67 2.04 5.02 -5.99
N ASN A 68 1.66 5.18 -7.26
CA ASN A 68 0.96 4.14 -8.01
C ASN A 68 1.97 3.04 -8.45
N PRO A 69 1.82 1.79 -7.98
CA PRO A 69 2.75 0.74 -8.36
C PRO A 69 2.52 0.17 -9.75
N ILE A 70 1.36 0.42 -10.36
CA ILE A 70 0.98 -0.13 -11.67
C ILE A 70 1.76 0.60 -12.77
N HIS A 71 2.30 -0.15 -13.73
CA HIS A 71 2.99 0.43 -14.87
C HIS A 71 2.00 1.13 -15.81
N PRO A 72 2.31 2.30 -16.40
CA PRO A 72 1.46 2.97 -17.40
C PRO A 72 1.12 2.18 -18.68
N GLU A 73 1.75 1.02 -18.86
CA GLU A 73 1.48 0.11 -19.99
C GLU A 73 0.53 -1.02 -19.59
N ASP A 74 0.26 -1.19 -18.30
CA ASP A 74 -0.74 -2.15 -17.84
C ASP A 74 -2.14 -1.62 -18.19
N PRO A 75 -3.01 -2.44 -18.79
CA PRO A 75 -4.38 -2.03 -19.06
C PRO A 75 -5.15 -1.54 -17.84
N ALA A 76 -4.82 -1.99 -16.62
CA ALA A 76 -5.46 -1.57 -15.37
C ALA A 76 -4.99 -0.21 -14.85
N TYR A 77 -3.95 0.39 -15.45
CA TYR A 77 -3.41 1.69 -15.02
C TYR A 77 -4.44 2.81 -15.15
N ASP A 78 -5.18 2.82 -16.26
CA ASP A 78 -6.16 3.84 -16.57
C ASP A 78 -7.42 3.70 -15.70
N ILE A 79 -8.00 4.82 -15.26
CA ILE A 79 -9.29 4.80 -14.54
C ILE A 79 -10.46 4.55 -15.53
N TYR A 80 -10.34 5.08 -16.76
CA TYR A 80 -11.34 4.97 -17.82
C TYR A 80 -10.92 4.04 -18.95
N VAL A 81 -11.90 3.57 -19.72
CA VAL A 81 -11.66 2.91 -21.00
C VAL A 81 -11.62 3.98 -22.11
N TYR A 82 -10.44 4.16 -22.71
CA TYR A 82 -10.24 5.15 -23.78
C TYR A 82 -10.52 4.58 -25.17
N LYS A 83 -11.00 5.44 -26.08
CA LYS A 83 -11.13 5.12 -27.50
C LYS A 83 -9.75 4.96 -28.12
N LYS A 84 -9.56 3.89 -28.91
CA LYS A 84 -8.29 3.60 -29.59
C LYS A 84 -8.43 3.71 -31.10
N GLY A 85 -7.37 4.16 -31.77
CA GLY A 85 -7.24 4.16 -33.22
C GLY A 85 -6.89 2.78 -33.78
N GLU A 86 -6.74 2.67 -35.10
CA GLU A 86 -6.41 1.41 -35.78
C GLU A 86 -5.04 0.86 -35.37
N ASN A 87 -4.11 1.72 -34.98
CA ASN A 87 -2.78 1.36 -34.47
C ASN A 87 -2.78 0.99 -32.96
N GLY A 88 -3.94 1.05 -32.29
CA GLY A 88 -4.08 0.75 -30.86
C GLY A 88 -3.75 1.90 -29.91
N GLU A 89 -3.34 3.07 -30.42
CA GLU A 89 -3.07 4.26 -29.61
C GLU A 89 -4.36 4.94 -29.16
N LYS A 90 -4.32 5.57 -27.97
CA LYS A 90 -5.45 6.34 -27.44
C LYS A 90 -5.69 7.58 -28.30
N LEU A 91 -6.93 7.76 -28.75
CA LEU A 91 -7.33 8.95 -29.51
C LEU A 91 -7.51 10.15 -28.59
N ARG A 92 -7.24 11.34 -29.12
CA ARG A 92 -7.44 12.63 -28.44
C ARG A 92 -8.49 13.47 -29.17
N ASP A 93 -9.20 14.31 -28.44
CA ASP A 93 -10.13 15.29 -28.97
C ASP A 93 -9.41 16.55 -29.49
N GLU A 94 -10.19 17.54 -29.92
CA GLU A 94 -9.68 18.83 -30.45
C GLU A 94 -8.92 19.66 -29.42
N ASN A 95 -9.12 19.42 -28.12
CA ASN A 95 -8.41 20.08 -27.03
C ASN A 95 -7.14 19.31 -26.61
N GLY A 96 -6.90 18.15 -27.22
CA GLY A 96 -5.79 17.27 -26.88
C GLY A 96 -6.09 16.33 -25.71
N GLU A 97 -7.31 16.26 -25.20
CA GLU A 97 -7.70 15.36 -24.11
C GLU A 97 -8.03 13.96 -24.64
N PHE A 98 -7.75 12.91 -23.86
CA PHE A 98 -8.06 11.55 -24.30
C PHE A 98 -9.57 11.30 -24.37
N ILE A 99 -10.02 10.67 -25.46
CA ILE A 99 -11.44 10.39 -25.66
C ILE A 99 -11.85 9.17 -24.84
N ILE A 100 -12.72 9.36 -23.86
CA ILE A 100 -13.29 8.29 -23.03
C ILE A 100 -14.47 7.61 -23.75
N LEU A 101 -14.52 6.27 -23.71
CA LEU A 101 -15.67 5.52 -24.21
C LEU A 101 -16.86 5.68 -23.27
N LYS A 102 -18.06 5.79 -23.84
CA LYS A 102 -19.32 5.79 -23.09
C LYS A 102 -20.00 4.43 -23.17
N ASP A 103 -20.65 4.01 -22.10
CA ASP A 103 -21.50 2.84 -22.07
C ASP A 103 -22.74 3.09 -22.94
N GLU A 104 -23.03 2.18 -23.87
CA GLU A 104 -24.10 2.35 -24.85
C GLU A 104 -25.50 2.37 -24.25
N LYS A 105 -25.69 1.75 -23.07
CA LYS A 105 -27.00 1.65 -22.42
C LYS A 105 -27.30 2.86 -21.55
N THR A 106 -26.28 3.37 -20.87
CA THR A 106 -26.43 4.42 -19.86
C THR A 106 -25.95 5.79 -20.33
N GLY A 107 -25.07 5.83 -21.34
CA GLY A 107 -24.43 7.05 -21.82
C GLY A 107 -23.33 7.60 -20.90
N PHE A 108 -23.04 6.94 -19.77
CA PHE A 108 -21.98 7.34 -18.84
C PHE A 108 -20.61 6.90 -19.33
N GLU A 109 -19.56 7.58 -18.85
CA GLU A 109 -18.17 7.21 -19.11
C GLU A 109 -17.86 5.80 -18.58
N LYS A 110 -17.18 5.01 -19.40
CA LYS A 110 -16.89 3.62 -19.10
C LYS A 110 -15.66 3.51 -18.21
N VAL A 111 -15.89 3.07 -16.98
CA VAL A 111 -14.83 2.81 -15.99
C VAL A 111 -14.09 1.52 -16.32
N ASN A 112 -12.78 1.54 -16.15
CA ASN A 112 -11.89 0.42 -16.44
C ASN A 112 -11.78 -0.53 -15.24
N ASN A 113 -12.86 -1.23 -14.92
CA ASN A 113 -12.94 -2.12 -13.77
C ASN A 113 -12.84 -3.62 -14.12
N THR A 114 -12.39 -3.96 -15.33
CA THR A 114 -12.32 -5.35 -15.82
C THR A 114 -10.91 -5.92 -15.83
N HIS A 115 -9.89 -5.07 -15.94
CA HIS A 115 -8.49 -5.50 -16.01
C HIS A 115 -7.86 -5.55 -14.62
N LYS A 116 -7.44 -6.76 -14.20
CA LYS A 116 -6.68 -6.92 -12.98
C LYS A 116 -5.21 -6.50 -13.23
N PRO A 117 -4.59 -5.69 -12.36
CA PRO A 117 -3.19 -5.29 -12.53
C PRO A 117 -2.26 -6.51 -12.61
N ALA A 118 -1.34 -6.49 -13.58
CA ALA A 118 -0.40 -7.58 -13.83
C ALA A 118 1.04 -7.10 -14.10
N LYS A 119 1.23 -5.83 -14.44
CA LYS A 119 2.51 -5.19 -14.75
C LYS A 119 2.72 -4.00 -13.82
N PHE A 120 3.84 -4.01 -13.12
CA PHE A 120 4.21 -3.01 -12.12
C PHE A 120 5.44 -2.22 -12.56
N LEU A 121 5.68 -1.06 -11.94
CA LEU A 121 6.91 -0.31 -12.17
C LEU A 121 8.13 -1.18 -11.78
N PRO A 122 9.25 -1.10 -12.53
CA PRO A 122 10.39 -1.99 -12.35
C PRO A 122 10.92 -2.06 -10.92
N THR A 123 10.93 -0.94 -10.20
CA THR A 123 11.38 -0.91 -8.80
C THR A 123 10.46 -1.71 -7.89
N TYR A 124 9.13 -1.58 -8.03
CA TYR A 124 8.19 -2.37 -7.23
C TYR A 124 8.26 -3.84 -7.61
N ASP A 125 8.26 -4.15 -8.91
CA ASP A 125 8.34 -5.53 -9.37
C ASP A 125 9.67 -6.20 -8.97
N LYS A 126 10.78 -5.47 -8.88
CA LYS A 126 12.05 -6.04 -8.42
C LYS A 126 11.97 -6.53 -6.98
N TYR A 127 11.33 -5.80 -6.07
CA TYR A 127 11.43 -6.08 -4.64
C TYR A 127 10.17 -6.64 -4.00
N PHE A 128 9.01 -6.55 -4.66
CA PHE A 128 7.73 -6.90 -4.07
C PHE A 128 6.88 -7.83 -4.94
N ASN A 129 6.20 -8.76 -4.28
CA ASN A 129 5.05 -9.48 -4.79
C ASN A 129 3.79 -8.74 -4.35
N LEU A 130 3.12 -8.09 -5.31
CA LEU A 130 1.82 -7.45 -5.08
C LEU A 130 0.71 -8.44 -5.41
N GLY A 131 0.03 -8.94 -4.38
CA GLY A 131 -0.96 -10.00 -4.47
C GLY A 131 -2.38 -9.52 -4.21
N ASN A 132 -3.35 -10.39 -4.52
CA ASN A 132 -4.78 -10.15 -4.25
C ASN A 132 -5.35 -8.83 -4.78
N LEU A 133 -4.72 -8.24 -5.81
CA LEU A 133 -5.24 -7.06 -6.48
C LEU A 133 -6.52 -7.41 -7.25
N SER A 134 -7.44 -6.46 -7.32
CA SER A 134 -8.74 -6.59 -7.99
C SER A 134 -8.90 -5.46 -8.99
N ALA A 135 -9.55 -5.76 -10.13
CA ALA A 135 -9.73 -4.83 -11.23
C ALA A 135 -10.58 -3.61 -10.87
N ASN A 136 -11.46 -3.75 -9.86
CA ASN A 136 -12.32 -2.65 -9.42
C ASN A 136 -11.59 -1.58 -8.62
N TYR A 137 -10.32 -1.82 -8.25
CA TYR A 137 -9.57 -0.95 -7.37
C TYR A 137 -8.33 -0.42 -8.07
N ASP A 138 -7.98 0.80 -7.70
CA ASP A 138 -6.64 1.32 -7.87
C ASP A 138 -5.86 1.22 -6.56
N PHE A 139 -4.55 1.44 -6.65
CA PHE A 139 -3.64 1.26 -5.52
C PHE A 139 -2.64 2.40 -5.40
N ARG A 140 -2.26 2.71 -4.16
CA ARG A 140 -1.08 3.52 -3.83
C ARG A 140 -0.24 2.80 -2.79
N ILE A 141 1.07 2.89 -2.91
CA ILE A 141 2.01 2.40 -1.91
C ILE A 141 2.58 3.60 -1.14
N GLY A 142 2.42 3.56 0.17
CA GLY A 142 3.15 4.42 1.10
C GLY A 142 4.41 3.73 1.59
N ALA A 143 5.48 4.50 1.76
CA ALA A 143 6.65 4.11 2.51
C ALA A 143 6.91 5.21 3.54
N TRP A 144 7.05 4.83 4.80
CA TRP A 144 7.14 5.77 5.92
C TRP A 144 8.42 5.51 6.69
N THR A 145 9.16 6.56 7.00
CA THR A 145 10.21 6.52 8.03
C THR A 145 9.59 6.21 9.40
N GLY A 146 10.42 5.84 10.38
CA GLY A 146 9.91 5.59 11.74
C GLY A 146 9.27 6.82 12.39
N GLU A 147 9.75 8.02 12.08
CA GLU A 147 9.15 9.28 12.56
C GLU A 147 7.78 9.52 11.92
N GLU A 148 7.68 9.44 10.59
CA GLU A 148 6.41 9.58 9.88
C GLU A 148 5.40 8.52 10.31
N PHE A 149 5.87 7.27 10.48
CA PHE A 149 5.03 6.17 10.91
C PHE A 149 4.46 6.41 12.32
N ALA A 150 5.30 6.85 13.26
CA ALA A 150 4.86 7.18 14.62
C ALA A 150 3.86 8.36 14.64
N LYS A 151 4.10 9.36 13.78
CA LYS A 151 3.24 10.54 13.64
C LYS A 151 1.87 10.20 13.07
N HIS A 152 1.82 9.42 11.98
CA HIS A 152 0.59 9.17 11.23
C HIS A 152 -0.16 7.90 11.67
N TYR A 153 0.53 6.94 12.31
CA TYR A 153 -0.05 5.69 12.77
C TYR A 153 0.29 5.40 14.24
N PRO A 154 -0.04 6.31 15.19
CA PRO A 154 0.42 6.20 16.58
C PRO A 154 -0.03 4.91 17.26
N TYR A 155 -1.24 4.42 16.96
CA TYR A 155 -1.73 3.15 17.51
C TYR A 155 -0.89 1.96 17.02
N ALA A 156 -0.60 1.87 15.72
CA ALA A 156 0.22 0.79 15.16
C ALA A 156 1.67 0.92 15.65
N ALA A 157 2.25 2.12 15.62
CA ALA A 157 3.59 2.41 16.12
C ALA A 157 3.78 2.05 17.60
N SER A 158 2.73 2.10 18.42
CA SER A 158 2.79 1.70 19.83
C SER A 158 2.94 0.18 20.04
N LYS A 159 2.63 -0.65 19.05
CA LYS A 159 2.71 -2.12 19.15
C LYS A 159 4.17 -2.56 19.20
N SER A 160 4.47 -3.53 20.05
CA SER A 160 5.84 -4.06 20.27
C SER A 160 6.55 -4.45 18.98
N PHE A 161 5.82 -5.07 18.05
CA PHE A 161 6.34 -5.46 16.74
C PHE A 161 6.93 -4.29 15.97
N TYR A 162 6.23 -3.14 15.88
CA TYR A 162 6.70 -1.97 15.14
C TYR A 162 7.64 -1.09 15.96
N LYS A 163 7.40 -0.98 17.27
CA LYS A 163 8.13 -0.08 18.19
C LYS A 163 9.65 -0.29 18.15
N GLN A 164 10.10 -1.54 18.01
CA GLN A 164 11.53 -1.88 17.94
C GLN A 164 12.24 -1.38 16.67
N HIS A 165 11.49 -0.91 15.68
CA HIS A 165 12.01 -0.46 14.39
C HIS A 165 11.98 1.07 14.21
N LEU A 166 11.28 1.82 15.06
CA LEU A 166 11.02 3.26 14.86
C LEU A 166 12.28 4.13 14.77
N ASN A 167 13.37 3.72 15.44
CA ASN A 167 14.62 4.49 15.44
C ASN A 167 15.64 3.98 14.41
N LYS A 168 15.28 2.98 13.60
CA LYS A 168 16.17 2.38 12.59
C LYS A 168 15.98 3.10 11.26
N LYS A 169 17.00 3.85 10.85
CA LYS A 169 16.92 4.70 9.66
C LYS A 169 17.00 3.92 8.33
N ASN A 170 17.54 2.71 8.36
CA ASN A 170 17.53 1.79 7.23
C ASN A 170 16.24 0.95 7.16
N ILE A 171 15.16 1.36 7.82
CA ILE A 171 13.87 0.68 7.80
C ILE A 171 12.78 1.64 7.32
N LEU A 172 11.90 1.13 6.46
CA LEU A 172 10.66 1.79 6.11
C LEU A 172 9.46 0.90 6.43
N PHE A 173 8.34 1.53 6.75
CA PHE A 173 7.04 0.90 6.94
C PHE A 173 6.23 1.07 5.67
N PHE A 174 5.94 -0.02 4.96
CA PHE A 174 5.21 0.01 3.70
C PHE A 174 3.73 -0.30 3.89
N THR A 175 2.86 0.45 3.24
CA THR A 175 1.41 0.28 3.33
C THR A 175 0.80 0.34 1.93
N ILE A 176 -0.08 -0.63 1.59
CA ILE A 176 -0.95 -0.50 0.41
C ILE A 176 -2.23 0.21 0.83
N TYR A 177 -2.56 1.27 0.10
CA TYR A 177 -3.86 1.92 0.10
C TYR A 177 -4.59 1.53 -1.18
N TYR A 178 -5.90 1.42 -1.10
CA TYR A 178 -6.73 1.08 -2.24
C TYR A 178 -8.05 1.86 -2.23
N VAL A 179 -8.60 2.10 -3.41
CA VAL A 179 -9.89 2.78 -3.59
C VAL A 179 -10.57 2.19 -4.81
N THR A 180 -11.90 2.15 -4.81
CA THR A 180 -12.62 1.73 -6.02
C THR A 180 -12.39 2.77 -7.11
N LYS A 181 -12.24 2.35 -8.37
CA LYS A 181 -12.12 3.28 -9.50
C LYS A 181 -13.30 4.26 -9.56
N ASP A 182 -14.52 3.77 -9.36
CA ASP A 182 -15.72 4.62 -9.21
C ASP A 182 -15.63 5.64 -8.07
N GLY A 183 -14.85 5.32 -7.02
CA GLY A 183 -14.62 6.22 -5.89
C GLY A 183 -13.68 7.36 -6.23
N GLU A 184 -12.72 7.14 -7.14
CA GLU A 184 -11.86 8.22 -7.68
C GLU A 184 -12.63 9.17 -8.59
N LEU A 185 -13.77 8.72 -9.12
CA LEU A 185 -14.64 9.52 -9.97
C LEU A 185 -15.72 10.27 -9.19
N ALA A 186 -15.78 10.09 -7.86
CA ALA A 186 -16.71 10.82 -7.03
C ALA A 186 -16.40 12.32 -7.05
N ASN A 187 -17.44 13.16 -7.02
CA ASN A 187 -17.29 14.61 -6.96
C ASN A 187 -16.35 15.03 -5.82
N GLY A 188 -15.32 15.81 -6.17
CA GLY A 188 -14.35 16.34 -5.21
C GLY A 188 -13.11 15.47 -5.00
N PHE A 189 -13.04 14.26 -5.56
CA PHE A 189 -11.85 13.40 -5.42
C PHE A 189 -10.59 14.04 -6.01
N GLU A 190 -10.70 14.68 -7.17
CA GLU A 190 -9.57 15.38 -7.80
C GLU A 190 -9.02 16.50 -6.91
N GLU A 191 -9.90 17.23 -6.22
CA GLU A 191 -9.49 18.28 -5.28
C GLU A 191 -8.74 17.67 -4.08
N PHE A 192 -9.21 16.52 -3.57
CA PHE A 192 -8.50 15.79 -2.52
C PHE A 192 -7.13 15.29 -2.98
N ALA A 193 -7.02 14.81 -4.23
CA ALA A 193 -5.75 14.41 -4.81
C ALA A 193 -4.80 15.61 -4.91
N LYS A 194 -5.28 16.79 -5.33
CA LYS A 194 -4.49 18.05 -5.40
C LYS A 194 -3.95 18.46 -4.04
N GLN A 195 -4.78 18.40 -2.99
CA GLN A 195 -4.35 18.71 -1.62
C GLN A 195 -3.28 17.73 -1.11
N SER A 196 -3.41 16.45 -1.45
CA SER A 196 -2.44 15.41 -1.08
C SER A 196 -1.09 15.62 -1.73
N ASP A 197 -1.09 16.00 -3.00
CA ASP A 197 0.14 16.32 -3.72
C ASP A 197 0.81 17.59 -3.18
N GLN A 198 0.02 18.63 -2.86
CA GLN A 198 0.52 19.83 -2.19
C GLN A 198 1.17 19.51 -0.84
N PHE A 199 0.58 18.58 -0.06
CA PHE A 199 1.17 18.11 1.20
C PHE A 199 2.58 17.54 1.00
N PHE A 200 2.81 16.85 -0.12
CA PHE A 200 4.13 16.33 -0.49
C PHE A 200 4.98 17.29 -1.33
N ASN A 201 4.52 18.52 -1.54
CA ASN A 201 5.14 19.51 -2.43
C ASN A 201 5.39 18.93 -3.84
N LYS A 202 4.34 18.31 -4.40
CA LYS A 202 4.29 17.71 -5.74
C LYS A 202 3.15 18.29 -6.56
N THR A 203 3.26 18.10 -7.86
CA THR A 203 2.21 18.39 -8.83
C THR A 203 2.09 17.20 -9.76
N PHE A 204 0.97 16.50 -9.72
CA PHE A 204 0.63 15.47 -10.68
C PHE A 204 0.06 16.05 -11.97
N THR A 205 0.18 15.29 -13.05
CA THR A 205 -0.43 15.62 -14.35
C THR A 205 -1.72 14.85 -14.61
N THR A 206 -1.89 13.68 -13.97
CA THR A 206 -3.10 12.85 -14.08
C THR A 206 -3.45 12.23 -12.73
N LEU A 207 -4.72 11.90 -12.51
CA LEU A 207 -5.20 11.25 -11.30
C LEU A 207 -4.49 9.93 -11.00
N GLU A 208 -4.15 9.16 -12.05
CA GLU A 208 -3.43 7.88 -11.94
C GLU A 208 -2.04 8.03 -11.30
N LYS A 209 -1.43 9.22 -11.37
CA LYS A 209 -0.12 9.51 -10.77
C LYS A 209 -0.22 10.15 -9.39
N ALA A 210 -1.33 10.82 -9.10
CA ALA A 210 -1.50 11.61 -7.90
C ALA A 210 -1.38 10.79 -6.62
N TRP A 211 -0.88 11.40 -5.56
CA TRP A 211 -1.14 10.89 -4.22
C TRP A 211 -2.63 11.02 -3.89
N TRP A 212 -3.10 10.07 -3.11
CA TRP A 212 -4.38 10.20 -2.42
C TRP A 212 -4.15 10.69 -0.99
N PRO A 213 -5.20 11.20 -0.34
CA PRO A 213 -5.16 11.68 1.04
C PRO A 213 -5.10 10.51 2.04
N VAL A 214 -4.01 9.73 1.97
CA VAL A 214 -3.84 8.47 2.70
C VAL A 214 -3.42 8.67 4.15
N LEU A 215 -2.98 9.88 4.52
CA LEU A 215 -2.54 10.21 5.87
C LEU A 215 -3.58 11.03 6.63
N PRO A 216 -3.72 10.80 7.95
CA PRO A 216 -4.45 11.75 8.80
C PRO A 216 -3.86 13.15 8.68
N GLY A 217 -4.74 14.13 8.46
CA GLY A 217 -4.40 15.53 8.26
C GLY A 217 -4.31 15.98 6.79
N MET A 218 -4.41 15.06 5.82
CA MET A 218 -4.60 15.41 4.40
C MET A 218 -6.06 15.77 4.07
N PHE A 219 -6.99 15.51 4.99
CA PHE A 219 -8.39 15.94 4.92
C PHE A 219 -8.71 16.93 6.04
N GLU A 220 -9.63 17.86 5.78
CA GLU A 220 -10.34 18.57 6.84
C GLU A 220 -11.04 17.56 7.77
N GLY A 221 -10.78 17.65 9.07
CA GLY A 221 -11.33 16.75 10.08
C GLY A 221 -10.47 15.55 10.48
N GLY A 222 -9.27 15.39 9.89
CA GLY A 222 -8.22 14.49 10.42
C GLY A 222 -8.56 13.00 10.40
N GLN A 223 -9.47 12.56 9.53
CA GLN A 223 -9.84 11.15 9.43
C GLN A 223 -8.74 10.30 8.76
N ASN A 224 -8.63 9.04 9.17
CA ASN A 224 -7.74 8.06 8.54
C ASN A 224 -8.38 7.47 7.28
N TRP A 225 -7.56 7.20 6.27
CA TRP A 225 -7.97 6.41 5.12
C TRP A 225 -8.35 5.00 5.56
N LYS A 226 -9.58 4.58 5.27
CA LYS A 226 -10.11 3.29 5.77
C LYS A 226 -9.61 2.08 4.98
N ASN A 227 -9.35 2.27 3.70
CA ASN A 227 -8.99 1.19 2.79
C ASN A 227 -7.47 1.08 2.68
N GLN A 228 -6.87 0.51 3.72
CA GLN A 228 -5.45 0.26 3.82
C GLN A 228 -5.20 -1.11 4.43
N ILE A 229 -4.04 -1.69 4.15
CA ILE A 229 -3.57 -2.90 4.82
C ILE A 229 -2.67 -2.56 5.99
N ASP A 230 -2.43 -3.52 6.88
CA ASP A 230 -1.44 -3.33 7.93
C ASP A 230 -0.04 -3.11 7.34
N PRO A 231 0.73 -2.14 7.86
CA PRO A 231 2.06 -1.87 7.36
C PRO A 231 3.00 -3.07 7.50
N ILE A 232 3.83 -3.31 6.48
CA ILE A 232 4.95 -4.26 6.58
C ILE A 232 6.24 -3.52 6.90
N VAL A 233 7.14 -4.18 7.61
CA VAL A 233 8.46 -3.64 7.94
C VAL A 233 9.46 -4.12 6.90
N VAL A 234 10.13 -3.20 6.21
CA VAL A 234 11.12 -3.51 5.17
C VAL A 234 12.46 -2.94 5.59
N THR A 235 13.49 -3.78 5.56
CA THR A 235 14.86 -3.39 5.93
C THR A 235 15.73 -3.22 4.69
N PHE A 236 16.57 -2.19 4.71
CA PHE A 236 17.49 -1.80 3.66
C PHE A 236 18.94 -1.96 4.12
N GLU A 237 19.85 -2.12 3.18
CA GLU A 237 21.29 -2.16 3.50
C GLU A 237 21.84 -0.81 3.94
N ARG A 238 21.29 0.29 3.40
CA ARG A 238 21.73 1.65 3.67
C ARG A 238 20.58 2.50 4.18
N GLU A 239 20.92 3.53 4.97
CA GLU A 239 20.04 4.70 5.23
C GLU A 239 19.78 5.44 3.92
#